data_AF-A0AAV0E4C9-F1
#
_entry.id   AF-A0AAV0E4C9-F1
#
_cell.length_a   1.000
_cell.length_b   1.000
_cell.length_c   1.000
_cell.angle_alpha   90.00
_cell.angle_beta   90.00
_cell.angle_gamma   90.00
#
_symmetry.space_group_name_H-M   'P 1'
#
loop_
_entity.id
_entity.type
_entity.pdbx_description
1 polymer ?
#
loop_
_entity_poly.entity_id
_entity_poly.type
_entity_poly.pdbx_seq_one_letter_code
_entity_poly.pdbx_strand_id
1 'polypeptide(L)'
;MCVELERIMNGFWWTGSSGKGIRWKDWNNLSTPKKGGGLGFKRLREFNLAMLGKQSWRIFTKPHCLVVKVLKARYFPRSSFLEAKIGHNPSFIWRSILETQSLIKEGYRWRVGRGDSINVWDDPWLPCLDNPRVESQLVQGLEGCKVAGLLQRDGGGGWDVDIVNDIFGNRDRELILGIPVSQRHVPDKLVWRWEENGSYSVKSSYKFLMQSSGNVSSYGWTRMWNLPIPPKVKFFFWQACIGCLPTADTLMTKRQVWGLMNWSFQLDASISFEMWVERLLNNHNEERCSKFIMLIWGLWNARNTILWQQVYTPPQSIVAGALTFLEGWQQAQGTNRKSQNQLQTTVRWVKPDEGRVKINTDAAVKTGSGSMGLGWIARSSEGEFIVGGAINRTGVFLPREAEALAVREALSWLKEAGWDHIDLETDSLQLIKSIQSGEDESSFGVIVGDIRELSTSFNDITFAHVRRSANRAAHDMAKAADSMSGCHIWFSFPPDCISASLNHDYINTS
;
A
#
# COMPACT_ATOMS: atom_id res chain seq x y z
N MET A 1 -8.78 4.40 32.31
CA MET A 1 -8.21 5.45 31.45
C MET A 1 -8.71 5.42 30.00
N CYS A 2 -8.27 4.54 29.09
CA CYS A 2 -8.71 4.61 27.67
C CYS A 2 -10.24 4.58 27.52
N VAL A 3 -10.91 3.62 28.16
CA VAL A 3 -12.39 3.50 28.18
C VAL A 3 -13.08 4.75 28.74
N GLU A 4 -12.46 5.39 29.72
CA GLU A 4 -13.01 6.58 30.37
C GLU A 4 -12.93 7.81 29.44
N LEU A 5 -11.79 7.99 28.77
CA LEU A 5 -11.63 9.00 27.74
C LEU A 5 -12.59 8.78 26.57
N GLU A 6 -12.75 7.54 26.11
CA GLU A 6 -13.72 7.21 25.05
C GLU A 6 -15.17 7.50 25.48
N ARG A 7 -15.52 7.27 26.76
CA ARG A 7 -16.83 7.64 27.30
C ARG A 7 -17.04 9.15 27.29
N ILE A 8 -16.03 9.94 27.65
CA ILE A 8 -16.07 11.41 27.60
C ILE A 8 -16.22 11.89 26.15
N MET A 9 -15.42 11.35 25.23
CA MET A 9 -15.48 11.69 23.81
C MET A 9 -16.84 11.33 23.19
N ASN A 10 -17.40 10.17 23.53
CA ASN A 10 -18.73 9.76 23.08
C ASN A 10 -19.82 10.68 23.65
N GLY A 11 -19.69 11.05 24.92
CA GLY A 11 -20.56 12.03 25.56
C GLY A 11 -20.54 13.36 24.80
N PHE A 12 -19.35 13.96 24.68
CA PHE A 12 -19.15 15.23 23.98
C PHE A 12 -19.67 15.22 22.54
N TRP A 13 -19.43 14.12 21.79
CA TRP A 13 -19.88 13.99 20.41
C TRP A 13 -21.41 14.11 20.27
N TRP A 14 -22.17 13.50 21.18
CA TRP A 14 -23.64 13.47 21.08
C TRP A 14 -24.34 14.59 21.85
N THR A 15 -23.75 15.08 22.93
CA THR A 15 -24.42 16.03 23.83
C THR A 15 -23.78 17.43 23.82
N GLY A 16 -22.68 17.60 23.09
CA GLY A 16 -21.93 18.86 23.05
C GLY A 16 -21.51 19.34 24.44
N SER A 17 -21.31 20.64 24.58
CA SER A 17 -20.90 21.25 25.85
C SER A 17 -22.00 21.30 26.92
N SER A 18 -23.27 21.13 26.52
CA SER A 18 -24.39 21.21 27.47
C SER A 18 -24.55 19.94 28.30
N GLY A 19 -23.94 18.82 27.87
CA GLY A 19 -24.12 17.51 28.49
C GLY A 19 -25.51 16.91 28.29
N LYS A 20 -26.44 17.63 27.65
CA LYS A 20 -27.83 17.22 27.44
C LYS A 20 -28.02 16.75 25.99
N GLY A 21 -28.48 15.52 25.80
CA GLY A 21 -28.75 14.95 24.48
C GLY A 21 -28.80 13.42 24.50
N ILE A 22 -29.28 12.82 23.41
CA ILE A 22 -29.40 11.38 23.25
C ILE A 22 -28.10 10.83 22.65
N ARG A 23 -27.53 9.79 23.27
CA ARG A 23 -26.39 9.04 22.72
C ARG A 23 -26.90 7.96 21.79
N TRP A 24 -26.87 8.24 20.48
CA TRP A 24 -27.48 7.35 19.48
C TRP A 24 -26.67 6.10 19.14
N LYS A 25 -25.34 6.14 19.33
CA LYS A 25 -24.44 4.99 19.13
C LYS A 25 -23.34 4.95 20.18
N ASP A 26 -22.88 3.74 20.45
CA ASP A 26 -21.67 3.53 21.25
C ASP A 26 -20.39 3.91 20.48
N TRP A 27 -19.28 4.00 21.21
CA TRP A 27 -17.99 4.35 20.64
C TRP A 27 -17.47 3.27 19.68
N ASN A 28 -17.81 2.00 19.91
CA ASN A 28 -17.38 0.89 19.06
C ASN A 28 -17.91 1.07 17.62
N ASN A 29 -19.17 1.45 17.47
CA ASN A 29 -19.79 1.74 16.17
C ASN A 29 -19.21 3.03 15.53
N LEU A 30 -18.99 4.08 16.32
CA LEU A 30 -18.39 5.33 15.80
C LEU A 30 -16.93 5.14 15.36
N SER A 31 -16.21 4.25 16.05
CA SER A 31 -14.80 3.94 15.78
C SER A 31 -14.59 3.00 14.59
N THR A 32 -15.65 2.33 14.13
CA THR A 32 -15.59 1.54 12.90
C THR A 32 -15.09 2.42 11.75
N PRO A 33 -14.19 1.93 10.90
CA PRO A 33 -13.73 2.69 9.74
C PRO A 33 -14.90 3.18 8.89
N LYS A 34 -14.76 4.34 8.25
CA LYS A 34 -15.78 4.88 7.32
C LYS A 34 -16.23 3.88 6.27
N LYS A 35 -15.30 3.08 5.74
CA LYS A 35 -15.58 1.98 4.80
C LYS A 35 -16.47 0.86 5.36
N GLY A 36 -16.54 0.71 6.68
CA GLY A 36 -17.37 -0.25 7.39
C GLY A 36 -18.57 0.39 8.10
N GLY A 37 -18.89 1.66 7.80
CA GLY A 37 -20.11 2.31 8.29
C GLY A 37 -20.00 3.07 9.61
N GLY A 38 -18.80 3.21 10.19
CA GLY A 38 -18.58 4.14 11.30
C GLY A 38 -18.08 5.52 10.83
N LEU A 39 -17.61 6.32 11.77
CA LEU A 39 -17.01 7.64 11.49
C LEU A 39 -15.48 7.59 11.42
N GLY A 40 -14.87 6.45 11.75
CA GLY A 40 -13.42 6.27 11.79
C GLY A 40 -12.75 6.92 12.98
N PHE A 41 -13.48 7.16 14.08
CA PHE A 41 -12.87 7.58 15.33
C PHE A 41 -11.90 6.52 15.85
N LYS A 42 -10.88 6.96 16.60
CA LYS A 42 -9.88 6.04 17.13
C LYS A 42 -10.43 5.33 18.37
N ARG A 43 -10.28 4.00 18.40
CA ARG A 43 -10.29 3.27 19.65
C ARG A 43 -8.96 3.52 20.34
N LEU A 44 -9.00 4.20 21.47
CA LEU A 44 -7.82 4.69 22.18
C LEU A 44 -6.99 3.53 22.72
N ARG A 45 -7.62 2.40 23.07
CA ARG A 45 -6.91 1.23 23.55
C ARG A 45 -5.97 0.65 22.49
N GLU A 46 -6.51 0.33 21.31
CA GLU A 46 -5.77 -0.22 20.17
C GLU A 46 -4.79 0.80 19.62
N PHE A 47 -5.16 2.09 19.61
CA PHE A 47 -4.25 3.16 19.22
C PHE A 47 -3.07 3.27 20.18
N ASN A 48 -3.31 3.17 21.48
CA ASN A 48 -2.26 3.16 22.49
C ASN A 48 -1.37 1.92 22.39
N LEU A 49 -1.93 0.73 22.13
CA LEU A 49 -1.15 -0.48 21.84
C LEU A 49 -0.26 -0.32 20.61
N ALA A 50 -0.77 0.29 19.54
CA ALA A 50 0.02 0.62 18.35
C ALA A 50 1.12 1.66 18.62
N MET A 51 0.90 2.61 19.53
CA MET A 51 1.95 3.55 19.92
C MET A 51 3.02 2.89 20.81
N LEU A 52 2.61 2.09 21.78
CA LEU A 52 3.49 1.31 22.66
C LEU A 52 4.30 0.29 21.85
N GLY A 53 3.70 -0.33 20.84
CA GLY A 53 4.36 -1.25 19.92
C GLY A 53 5.56 -0.60 19.23
N LYS A 54 5.55 0.72 18.96
CA LYS A 54 6.74 1.42 18.44
C LYS A 54 7.93 1.36 19.40
N GLN A 55 7.69 1.38 20.71
CA GLN A 55 8.75 1.24 21.71
C GLN A 55 9.23 -0.21 21.80
N SER A 56 8.31 -1.16 21.78
CA SER A 56 8.63 -2.59 21.73
C SER A 56 9.42 -2.96 20.47
N TRP A 57 9.09 -2.38 19.33
CA TRP A 57 9.84 -2.52 18.09
C TRP A 57 11.27 -2.00 18.24
N ARG A 58 11.47 -0.85 18.88
CA ARG A 58 12.81 -0.32 19.17
C ARG A 58 13.60 -1.21 20.14
N ILE A 59 12.94 -1.75 21.16
CA ILE A 59 13.56 -2.71 22.09
C ILE A 59 14.03 -3.96 21.35
N PHE A 60 13.22 -4.44 20.41
CA PHE A 60 13.52 -5.63 19.63
C PHE A 60 14.62 -5.39 18.59
N THR A 61 14.58 -4.26 17.87
CA THR A 61 15.47 -3.99 16.73
C THR A 61 16.74 -3.20 17.06
N LYS A 62 16.79 -2.51 18.22
CA LYS A 62 17.94 -1.68 18.62
C LYS A 62 18.51 -2.12 19.98
N PRO A 63 19.06 -3.35 20.08
CA PRO A 63 19.51 -3.94 21.35
C PRO A 63 20.62 -3.14 22.05
N HIS A 64 21.37 -2.32 21.30
CA HIS A 64 22.51 -1.57 21.83
C HIS A 64 22.15 -0.22 22.47
N CYS A 65 20.91 0.27 22.30
CA CYS A 65 20.48 1.51 22.92
C CYS A 65 20.47 1.37 24.46
N LEU A 66 20.89 2.42 25.19
CA LEU A 66 21.00 2.40 26.65
C LEU A 66 19.71 1.95 27.35
N VAL A 67 18.56 2.50 26.93
CA VAL A 67 17.24 2.14 27.47
C VAL A 67 16.98 0.64 27.30
N VAL A 68 17.36 0.05 26.17
CA VAL A 68 17.16 -1.37 25.89
C VAL A 68 18.08 -2.24 26.73
N LYS A 69 19.36 -1.84 26.89
CA LYS A 69 20.30 -2.53 27.79
C LYS A 69 19.80 -2.57 29.24
N VAL A 70 19.27 -1.44 29.74
CA VAL A 70 18.69 -1.36 31.09
C VAL A 70 17.45 -2.25 31.24
N LEU A 71 16.52 -2.19 30.27
CA LEU A 71 15.33 -3.03 30.29
C LEU A 71 15.68 -4.53 30.20
N LYS A 72 16.63 -4.89 29.34
CA LYS A 72 17.11 -6.28 29.21
C LYS A 72 17.70 -6.77 30.52
N ALA A 73 18.64 -6.04 31.11
CA ALA A 73 19.28 -6.41 32.37
C ALA A 73 18.25 -6.62 33.50
N ARG A 74 17.19 -5.81 33.54
CA ARG A 74 16.17 -5.88 34.58
C ARG A 74 15.10 -6.95 34.35
N TYR A 75 14.59 -7.08 33.13
CA TYR A 75 13.35 -7.82 32.86
C TYR A 75 13.53 -9.10 32.04
N PHE A 76 14.55 -9.18 31.19
CA PHE A 76 14.80 -10.33 30.32
C PHE A 76 16.31 -10.58 30.12
N PRO A 77 17.09 -10.76 31.20
CA PRO A 77 18.55 -10.75 31.13
C PRO A 77 19.13 -11.90 30.31
N ARG A 78 18.43 -13.05 30.27
CA ARG A 78 18.88 -14.30 29.64
C ARG A 78 18.07 -14.69 28.41
N SER A 79 17.22 -13.81 27.89
CA SER A 79 16.35 -14.12 26.75
C SER A 79 16.28 -12.97 25.75
N SER A 80 15.59 -13.20 24.63
CA SER A 80 15.16 -12.14 23.72
C SER A 80 13.94 -11.39 24.27
N PHE A 81 13.59 -10.26 23.64
CA PHE A 81 12.34 -9.56 23.92
C PHE A 81 11.11 -10.42 23.60
N LEU A 82 11.17 -11.26 22.57
CA LEU A 82 10.04 -12.11 22.15
C LEU A 82 9.77 -13.25 23.15
N GLU A 83 10.78 -13.69 23.89
CA GLU A 83 10.65 -14.74 24.92
C GLU A 83 10.44 -14.16 26.33
N ALA A 84 10.53 -12.84 26.46
CA ALA A 84 10.42 -12.17 27.75
C ALA A 84 9.07 -12.46 28.42
N LYS A 85 9.10 -12.62 29.74
CA LYS A 85 7.91 -12.86 30.59
C LYS A 85 7.68 -11.69 31.53
N ILE A 86 6.49 -11.63 32.13
CA ILE A 86 6.09 -10.54 33.02
C ILE A 86 6.98 -10.44 34.27
N GLY A 87 7.43 -11.58 34.80
CA GLY A 87 8.22 -11.66 36.03
C GLY A 87 7.40 -11.34 37.30
N HIS A 88 8.05 -11.41 38.46
CA HIS A 88 7.38 -11.28 39.76
C HIS A 88 7.13 -9.83 40.19
N ASN A 89 8.00 -8.88 39.84
CA ASN A 89 7.87 -7.47 40.21
C ASN A 89 7.96 -6.52 38.99
N PRO A 90 6.98 -6.58 38.07
CA PRO A 90 6.96 -5.75 36.88
C PRO A 90 6.60 -4.30 37.21
N SER A 91 7.32 -3.34 36.61
CA SER A 91 6.89 -1.94 36.62
C SER A 91 5.68 -1.76 35.70
N PHE A 92 4.90 -0.70 35.91
CA PHE A 92 3.79 -0.35 35.02
C PHE A 92 4.23 -0.23 33.55
N ILE A 93 5.36 0.44 33.32
CA ILE A 93 5.95 0.60 31.98
C ILE A 93 6.26 -0.76 31.35
N TRP A 94 6.87 -1.69 32.10
CA TRP A 94 7.17 -3.03 31.59
C TRP A 94 5.90 -3.82 31.26
N ARG A 95 4.86 -3.76 32.10
CA ARG A 95 3.57 -4.39 31.80
C ARG A 95 3.00 -3.89 30.47
N SER A 96 3.00 -2.57 30.25
CA SER A 96 2.48 -1.95 29.03
C SER A 96 3.29 -2.28 27.78
N ILE A 97 4.63 -2.33 27.90
CA ILE A 97 5.51 -2.73 26.80
C ILE A 97 5.29 -4.21 26.46
N LEU A 98 5.33 -5.09 27.46
CA LEU A 98 5.21 -6.52 27.26
C LEU A 98 3.85 -6.92 26.68
N GLU A 99 2.77 -6.19 27.01
CA GLU A 99 1.45 -6.40 26.41
C GLU A 99 1.47 -6.30 24.87
N THR A 100 2.35 -5.49 24.30
CA THR A 100 2.49 -5.36 22.84
C THR A 100 3.41 -6.42 22.22
N GLN A 101 3.96 -7.35 23.00
CA GLN A 101 4.85 -8.39 22.48
C GLN A 101 4.17 -9.26 21.43
N SER A 102 2.89 -9.60 21.60
CA SER A 102 2.11 -10.35 20.60
C SER A 102 2.00 -9.58 19.28
N LEU A 103 1.69 -8.28 19.34
CA LEU A 103 1.68 -7.40 18.16
C LEU A 103 3.03 -7.41 17.43
N ILE A 104 4.14 -7.40 18.16
CA ILE A 104 5.47 -7.49 17.55
C ILE A 104 5.69 -8.86 16.92
N LYS A 105 5.30 -9.96 17.58
CA LYS A 105 5.40 -11.33 17.06
C LYS A 105 4.64 -11.53 15.75
N GLU A 106 3.49 -10.88 15.61
CA GLU A 106 2.68 -10.96 14.37
C GLU A 106 3.23 -10.08 13.24
N GLY A 107 3.83 -8.94 13.58
CA GLY A 107 4.23 -7.92 12.62
C GLY A 107 5.70 -7.94 12.17
N TYR A 108 6.58 -8.66 12.87
CA TYR A 108 7.98 -8.79 12.45
C TYR A 108 8.15 -9.78 11.31
N ARG A 109 9.11 -9.50 10.44
CA ARG A 109 9.63 -10.41 9.43
C ARG A 109 11.12 -10.14 9.26
N TRP A 110 11.91 -11.14 8.93
CA TRP A 110 13.28 -10.97 8.50
C TRP A 110 13.33 -10.63 7.01
N ARG A 111 14.14 -9.62 6.69
CA ARG A 111 14.64 -9.40 5.34
C ARG A 111 15.99 -10.11 5.23
N VAL A 112 16.06 -11.04 4.29
CA VAL A 112 17.27 -11.80 3.98
C VAL A 112 18.37 -10.86 3.49
N GLY A 113 19.55 -10.99 4.11
CA GLY A 113 20.81 -10.43 3.66
C GLY A 113 21.79 -11.60 3.44
N ARG A 114 22.76 -11.76 4.34
CA ARG A 114 23.67 -12.92 4.35
C ARG A 114 23.02 -14.23 4.79
N GLY A 115 21.88 -14.18 5.49
CA GLY A 115 21.13 -15.34 5.95
C GLY A 115 21.68 -16.00 7.22
N ASP A 116 22.76 -15.50 7.81
CA ASP A 116 23.43 -16.08 8.99
C ASP A 116 22.54 -16.05 10.25
N SER A 117 21.66 -15.06 10.34
CA SER A 117 20.86 -14.77 11.53
C SER A 117 19.48 -15.41 11.50
N ILE A 118 19.07 -15.99 10.37
CA ILE A 118 17.70 -16.43 10.10
C ILE A 118 17.65 -17.96 10.09
N ASN A 119 16.83 -18.55 10.95
CA ASN A 119 16.54 -19.99 10.90
C ASN A 119 15.51 -20.26 9.80
N VAL A 120 15.76 -21.27 8.97
CA VAL A 120 14.91 -21.55 7.79
C VAL A 120 13.45 -21.83 8.19
N TRP A 121 13.21 -22.68 9.20
CA TRP A 121 11.85 -23.07 9.60
C TRP A 121 11.27 -22.24 10.76
N ASP A 122 12.11 -21.76 11.68
CA ASP A 122 11.63 -21.14 12.93
C ASP A 122 11.41 -19.62 12.84
N ASP A 123 11.91 -18.96 11.80
CA ASP A 123 11.82 -17.52 11.64
C ASP A 123 10.84 -17.12 10.51
N PRO A 124 10.15 -15.97 10.61
CA PRO A 124 9.29 -15.47 9.54
C PRO A 124 10.13 -14.65 8.56
N TRP A 125 10.44 -15.17 7.38
CA TRP A 125 11.29 -14.47 6.39
C TRP A 125 10.73 -14.46 4.96
N LEU A 126 9.74 -15.31 4.65
CA LEU A 126 9.12 -15.36 3.33
C LEU A 126 8.25 -14.12 3.05
N PRO A 127 8.26 -13.56 1.82
CA PRO A 127 7.47 -12.39 1.41
C PRO A 127 5.98 -12.69 1.21
N CYS A 128 5.35 -13.39 2.15
CA CYS A 128 3.93 -13.70 2.13
C CYS A 128 3.19 -12.94 3.25
N LEU A 129 2.07 -12.29 2.92
CA LEU A 129 1.25 -11.54 3.87
C LEU A 129 0.41 -12.45 4.78
N ASP A 130 0.01 -13.62 4.30
CA ASP A 130 -0.80 -14.56 5.09
C ASP A 130 0.10 -15.33 6.06
N ASN A 131 1.07 -16.09 5.54
CA ASN A 131 2.02 -16.85 6.34
C ASN A 131 3.47 -16.58 5.92
N PRO A 132 4.27 -15.83 6.71
CA PRO A 132 5.64 -15.49 6.36
C PRO A 132 6.66 -16.60 6.69
N ARG A 133 6.19 -17.78 7.12
CA ARG A 133 7.03 -18.92 7.51
C ARG A 133 7.01 -19.99 6.41
N VAL A 134 8.07 -20.80 6.41
CA VAL A 134 8.16 -22.02 5.60
C VAL A 134 7.07 -22.99 6.05
N GLU A 135 6.32 -23.53 5.09
CA GLU A 135 5.28 -24.55 5.30
C GLU A 135 5.76 -25.95 4.90
N SER A 136 6.81 -26.03 4.10
CA SER A 136 7.46 -27.27 3.70
C SER A 136 7.91 -28.06 4.91
N GLN A 137 7.71 -29.38 4.86
CA GLN A 137 8.05 -30.26 5.97
C GLN A 137 9.54 -30.15 6.31
N LEU A 138 9.82 -30.04 7.62
CA LEU A 138 11.19 -30.07 8.12
C LEU A 138 11.84 -31.41 7.76
N VAL A 139 12.92 -31.34 6.99
CA VAL A 139 13.74 -32.51 6.66
C VAL A 139 14.61 -32.85 7.87
N GLN A 140 14.61 -34.12 8.26
CA GLN A 140 15.39 -34.61 9.39
C GLN A 140 16.89 -34.29 9.20
N GLY A 141 17.52 -33.72 10.22
CA GLY A 141 18.94 -33.33 10.18
C GLY A 141 19.18 -31.88 9.72
N LEU A 142 18.14 -31.15 9.30
CA LEU A 142 18.21 -29.72 8.96
C LEU A 142 17.64 -28.81 10.08
N GLU A 143 17.49 -29.32 11.29
CA GLU A 143 17.03 -28.55 12.44
C GLU A 143 17.97 -27.37 12.72
N GLY A 144 17.42 -26.15 12.80
CA GLY A 144 18.20 -24.94 13.08
C GLY A 144 19.12 -24.49 11.94
N CYS A 145 19.01 -25.08 10.74
CA CYS A 145 19.74 -24.60 9.57
C CYS A 145 19.43 -23.13 9.27
N LYS A 146 20.47 -22.42 8.81
CA LYS A 146 20.41 -20.99 8.48
C LYS A 146 20.09 -20.77 7.01
N VAL A 147 19.43 -19.66 6.71
CA VAL A 147 19.14 -19.24 5.33
C VAL A 147 20.42 -19.08 4.51
N ALA A 148 21.56 -18.75 5.14
CA ALA A 148 22.86 -18.71 4.50
C ALA A 148 23.23 -20.02 3.77
N GLY A 149 22.74 -21.18 4.24
CA GLY A 149 22.97 -22.47 3.61
C GLY A 149 22.20 -22.70 2.31
N LEU A 150 21.25 -21.82 1.98
CA LEU A 150 20.48 -21.85 0.73
C LEU A 150 21.04 -20.89 -0.33
N LEU A 151 22.10 -20.15 0.00
CA LEU A 151 22.75 -19.19 -0.89
C LEU A 151 23.98 -19.82 -1.55
N GLN A 152 24.28 -19.41 -2.77
CA GLN A 152 25.49 -19.82 -3.48
C GLN A 152 26.74 -19.32 -2.74
N ARG A 153 27.75 -20.18 -2.63
CA ARG A 153 29.00 -19.90 -1.88
C ARG A 153 30.09 -19.24 -2.72
N ASP A 154 29.94 -19.23 -4.04
CA ASP A 154 30.96 -18.85 -5.02
C ASP A 154 30.97 -17.36 -5.40
N GLY A 155 30.21 -16.52 -4.68
CA GLY A 155 30.19 -15.07 -4.89
C GLY A 155 29.24 -14.59 -5.99
N GLY A 156 28.46 -15.49 -6.62
CA GLY A 156 27.44 -15.14 -7.63
C GLY A 156 26.25 -14.33 -7.10
N GLY A 157 26.11 -14.22 -5.77
CA GLY A 157 25.13 -13.34 -5.13
C GLY A 157 23.67 -13.77 -5.36
N GLY A 158 23.39 -15.08 -5.33
CA GLY A 158 22.06 -15.65 -5.60
C GLY A 158 21.70 -16.85 -4.74
N TRP A 159 20.47 -17.34 -4.93
CA TRP A 159 19.97 -18.59 -4.34
C TRP A 159 20.60 -19.80 -5.02
N ASP A 160 20.90 -20.83 -4.25
CA ASP A 160 21.20 -22.16 -4.79
C ASP A 160 19.88 -22.81 -5.23
N VAL A 161 19.58 -22.67 -6.52
CA VAL A 161 18.28 -23.04 -7.10
C VAL A 161 18.03 -24.54 -6.96
N ASP A 162 19.06 -25.37 -7.08
CA ASP A 162 18.95 -26.83 -6.99
C ASP A 162 18.60 -27.24 -5.56
N ILE A 163 19.32 -26.70 -4.56
CA ILE A 163 18.99 -26.94 -3.14
C ILE A 163 17.57 -26.48 -2.81
N VAL A 164 17.16 -25.30 -3.30
CA VAL A 164 15.81 -24.78 -3.04
C VAL A 164 14.74 -25.66 -3.70
N ASN A 165 15.01 -26.18 -4.89
CA ASN A 165 14.09 -27.09 -5.59
C ASN A 165 13.97 -28.46 -4.92
N ASP A 166 15.04 -28.96 -4.32
CA ASP A 166 15.04 -30.28 -3.69
C ASP A 166 14.37 -30.29 -2.31
N ILE A 167 14.52 -29.19 -1.55
CA ILE A 167 14.05 -29.12 -0.15
C ILE A 167 12.61 -28.62 -0.04
N PHE A 168 12.21 -27.65 -0.87
CA PHE A 168 10.97 -26.91 -0.65
C PHE A 168 9.87 -27.26 -1.64
N GLY A 169 8.64 -27.31 -1.11
CA GLY A 169 7.41 -27.42 -1.90
C GLY A 169 7.17 -26.16 -2.75
N ASN A 170 6.23 -26.25 -3.69
CA ASN A 170 6.07 -25.22 -4.73
C ASN A 170 5.88 -23.79 -4.17
N ARG A 171 5.00 -23.64 -3.17
CA ARG A 171 4.73 -22.35 -2.51
C ARG A 171 6.01 -21.69 -1.98
N ASP A 172 6.76 -22.42 -1.16
CA ASP A 172 7.93 -21.85 -0.49
C ASP A 172 9.06 -21.61 -1.49
N ARG A 173 9.27 -22.53 -2.43
CA ARG A 173 10.22 -22.37 -3.53
C ARG A 173 9.98 -21.09 -4.33
N GLU A 174 8.75 -20.84 -4.78
CA GLU A 174 8.38 -19.63 -5.52
C GLU A 174 8.66 -18.36 -4.70
N LEU A 175 8.34 -18.39 -3.40
CA LEU A 175 8.56 -17.27 -2.49
C LEU A 175 10.04 -17.03 -2.20
N ILE A 176 10.84 -18.09 -2.03
CA ILE A 176 12.28 -18.01 -1.75
C ILE A 176 13.00 -17.43 -2.96
N LEU A 177 12.79 -18.02 -4.15
CA LEU A 177 13.43 -17.57 -5.39
C LEU A 177 13.01 -16.15 -5.79
N GLY A 178 11.84 -15.69 -5.34
CA GLY A 178 11.38 -14.30 -5.50
C GLY A 178 12.03 -13.28 -4.56
N ILE A 179 12.87 -13.70 -3.61
CA ILE A 179 13.58 -12.75 -2.73
C ILE A 179 14.86 -12.27 -3.43
N PRO A 180 15.03 -10.95 -3.68
CA PRO A 180 16.26 -10.44 -4.25
C PRO A 180 17.42 -10.57 -3.23
N VAL A 181 18.50 -11.19 -3.67
CA VAL A 181 19.75 -11.30 -2.90
C VAL A 181 20.66 -10.13 -3.28
N SER A 182 21.27 -9.51 -2.26
CA SER A 182 22.20 -8.39 -2.46
C SER A 182 23.56 -8.89 -2.88
N GLN A 183 24.20 -8.17 -3.80
CA GLN A 183 25.60 -8.40 -4.16
C GLN A 183 26.59 -7.83 -3.13
N ARG A 184 26.12 -6.97 -2.21
CA ARG A 184 26.97 -6.25 -1.22
C ARG A 184 27.13 -6.99 0.12
N HIS A 185 26.75 -8.26 0.21
CA HIS A 185 26.77 -9.05 1.45
C HIS A 185 26.18 -8.32 2.67
N VAL A 186 25.03 -7.67 2.49
CA VAL A 186 24.37 -6.89 3.56
C VAL A 186 23.90 -7.77 4.72
N PRO A 187 23.92 -7.30 5.98
CA PRO A 187 23.41 -8.07 7.10
C PRO A 187 21.89 -8.29 7.02
N ASP A 188 21.44 -9.39 7.60
CA ASP A 188 20.02 -9.67 7.84
C ASP A 188 19.41 -8.56 8.69
N LYS A 189 18.14 -8.25 8.41
CA LYS A 189 17.46 -7.16 9.11
C LYS A 189 16.01 -7.48 9.44
N LEU A 190 15.58 -7.05 10.62
CA LEU A 190 14.18 -7.10 11.02
C LEU A 190 13.40 -5.97 10.35
N VAL A 191 12.31 -6.33 9.68
CA VAL A 191 11.42 -5.40 8.99
C VAL A 191 9.98 -5.56 9.51
N TRP A 192 9.24 -4.46 9.44
CA TRP A 192 7.83 -4.44 9.74
C TRP A 192 7.01 -4.84 8.51
N ARG A 193 6.39 -6.01 8.56
CA ARG A 193 5.82 -6.65 7.36
C ARG A 193 4.60 -5.96 6.77
N TRP A 194 3.95 -5.07 7.53
CA TRP A 194 2.76 -4.34 7.10
C TRP A 194 3.06 -2.97 6.48
N GLU A 195 4.34 -2.63 6.31
CA GLU A 195 4.77 -1.40 5.66
C GLU A 195 5.75 -1.74 4.54
N GLU A 196 5.54 -1.10 3.40
CA GLU A 196 6.28 -1.35 2.17
C GLU A 196 7.77 -1.05 2.27
N ASN A 197 8.16 -0.09 3.12
CA ASN A 197 9.55 0.29 3.36
C ASN A 197 10.19 -0.47 4.54
N GLY A 198 9.48 -1.46 5.11
CA GLY A 198 9.93 -2.24 6.25
C GLY A 198 9.98 -1.50 7.59
N SER A 199 9.55 -0.24 7.66
CA SER A 199 9.59 0.55 8.90
C SER A 199 8.33 0.40 9.73
N TYR A 200 8.47 0.34 11.05
CA TYR A 200 7.31 0.30 11.94
C TYR A 200 6.45 1.57 11.82
N SER A 201 5.15 1.40 11.60
CA SER A 201 4.19 2.49 11.67
C SER A 201 3.06 2.19 12.65
N VAL A 202 2.64 3.23 13.39
CA VAL A 202 1.46 3.18 14.27
C VAL A 202 0.20 2.95 13.44
N LYS A 203 0.18 3.43 12.18
CA LYS A 203 -0.99 3.34 11.29
C LYS A 203 -1.26 1.89 10.87
N SER A 204 -0.27 1.14 10.40
CA SER A 204 -0.43 -0.27 10.03
C SER A 204 -0.71 -1.14 11.25
N SER A 205 -0.01 -0.91 12.35
CA SER A 205 -0.24 -1.60 13.62
C SER A 205 -1.67 -1.42 14.12
N TYR A 206 -2.17 -0.18 14.11
CA TYR A 206 -3.56 0.11 14.47
C TYR A 206 -4.56 -0.56 13.51
N LYS A 207 -4.27 -0.56 12.20
CA LYS A 207 -5.12 -1.23 11.20
C LYS A 207 -5.22 -2.73 11.49
N PHE A 208 -4.10 -3.39 11.81
CA PHE A 208 -4.08 -4.80 12.18
C PHE A 208 -4.92 -5.07 13.43
N LEU A 209 -4.72 -4.31 14.51
CA LEU A 209 -5.50 -4.43 15.75
C LEU A 209 -7.01 -4.21 15.54
N MET A 210 -7.38 -3.37 14.57
CA MET A 210 -8.78 -3.12 14.21
C MET A 210 -9.39 -4.22 13.31
N GLN A 211 -8.60 -4.93 12.49
CA GLN A 211 -9.10 -5.99 11.61
C GLN A 211 -9.58 -7.22 12.38
N SER A 212 -9.05 -7.46 13.58
CA SER A 212 -9.57 -8.47 14.52
C SER A 212 -10.97 -8.12 15.08
N SER A 213 -11.55 -6.97 14.69
CA SER A 213 -12.79 -6.42 15.23
C SER A 213 -13.84 -6.11 14.15
N GLY A 214 -14.43 -7.14 13.53
CA GLY A 214 -15.81 -7.07 13.02
C GLY A 214 -16.05 -7.05 11.50
N ASN A 215 -17.25 -7.55 11.13
CA ASN A 215 -17.78 -7.69 9.78
C ASN A 215 -17.92 -6.34 9.05
N VAL A 216 -17.59 -6.35 7.75
CA VAL A 216 -17.81 -5.22 6.83
C VAL A 216 -19.29 -5.18 6.45
N SER A 217 -20.01 -4.10 6.75
CA SER A 217 -21.40 -3.92 6.30
C SER A 217 -21.48 -3.65 4.78
N SER A 218 -22.53 -4.13 4.12
CA SER A 218 -22.68 -4.17 2.65
C SER A 218 -23.06 -2.85 1.95
N TYR A 219 -23.37 -1.78 2.68
CA TYR A 219 -23.91 -0.51 2.15
C TYR A 219 -23.07 0.25 1.11
N GLY A 220 -21.87 -0.22 0.73
CA GLY A 220 -21.02 0.53 -0.21
C GLY A 220 -20.53 1.88 0.35
N TRP A 221 -20.27 1.96 1.67
CA TRP A 221 -19.91 3.20 2.37
C TRP A 221 -18.78 4.00 1.74
N THR A 222 -17.76 3.32 1.19
CA THR A 222 -16.66 3.96 0.46
C THR A 222 -17.18 4.88 -0.63
N ARG A 223 -18.18 4.41 -1.40
CA ARG A 223 -18.81 5.19 -2.45
C ARG A 223 -19.56 6.38 -1.88
N MET A 224 -20.39 6.16 -0.85
CA MET A 224 -21.15 7.22 -0.17
C MET A 224 -20.24 8.36 0.33
N TRP A 225 -19.13 8.02 0.99
CA TRP A 225 -18.20 9.03 1.52
C TRP A 225 -17.44 9.81 0.44
N ASN A 226 -17.30 9.22 -0.75
CA ASN A 226 -16.62 9.83 -1.90
C ASN A 226 -17.54 10.66 -2.81
N LEU A 227 -18.88 10.57 -2.65
CA LEU A 227 -19.81 11.35 -3.47
C LEU A 227 -19.55 12.87 -3.39
N PRO A 228 -19.74 13.62 -4.47
CA PRO A 228 -19.51 15.06 -4.56
C PRO A 228 -20.72 15.81 -4.00
N ILE A 229 -21.02 15.57 -2.72
CA ILE A 229 -22.07 16.23 -1.95
C ILE A 229 -21.49 16.86 -0.68
N PRO A 230 -22.15 17.90 -0.13
CA PRO A 230 -21.69 18.60 1.08
C PRO A 230 -21.47 17.65 2.28
N PRO A 231 -20.40 17.85 3.09
CA PRO A 231 -20.11 16.98 4.24
C PRO A 231 -21.27 16.83 5.24
N LYS A 232 -22.04 17.90 5.48
CA LYS A 232 -23.24 17.88 6.34
C LYS A 232 -24.31 16.92 5.82
N VAL A 233 -24.47 16.82 4.49
CA VAL A 233 -25.44 15.92 3.85
C VAL A 233 -24.95 14.47 3.90
N LYS A 234 -23.64 14.22 3.72
CA LYS A 234 -23.05 12.88 3.94
C LYS A 234 -23.30 12.39 5.36
N PHE A 235 -23.08 13.26 6.34
CA PHE A 235 -23.30 12.93 7.74
C PHE A 235 -24.78 12.65 8.04
N PHE A 236 -25.69 13.49 7.54
CA PHE A 236 -27.13 13.26 7.62
C PHE A 236 -27.53 11.90 7.02
N PHE A 237 -27.06 11.59 5.81
CA PHE A 237 -27.40 10.35 5.12
C PHE A 237 -26.82 9.14 5.86
N TRP A 238 -25.59 9.24 6.36
CA TRP A 238 -25.01 8.24 7.25
C TRP A 238 -25.88 8.00 8.50
N GLN A 239 -26.33 9.06 9.20
CA GLN A 239 -27.24 8.95 10.34
C GLN A 239 -28.56 8.25 9.95
N ALA A 240 -29.08 8.51 8.74
CA ALA A 240 -30.27 7.84 8.22
C ALA A 240 -30.05 6.34 8.10
N CYS A 241 -28.96 5.94 7.42
CA CYS A 241 -28.59 4.55 7.18
C CYS A 241 -28.36 3.75 8.47
N ILE A 242 -27.81 4.35 9.52
CA ILE A 242 -27.55 3.65 10.79
C ILE A 242 -28.71 3.76 11.80
N GLY A 243 -29.82 4.41 11.43
CA GLY A 243 -31.02 4.58 12.27
C GLY A 243 -30.86 5.60 13.42
N CYS A 244 -30.08 6.66 13.21
CA CYS A 244 -29.76 7.69 14.21
C CYS A 244 -30.33 9.08 13.89
N LEU A 245 -31.26 9.18 12.95
CA LEU A 245 -31.98 10.44 12.74
C LEU A 245 -33.05 10.60 13.83
N PRO A 246 -33.12 11.77 14.49
CA PRO A 246 -34.16 12.06 15.47
C PRO A 246 -35.48 12.35 14.73
N THR A 247 -36.10 11.32 14.17
CA THR A 247 -37.50 11.39 13.74
C THR A 247 -38.40 11.08 14.93
N ALA A 248 -39.60 11.66 14.99
CA ALA A 248 -40.61 11.28 15.99
C ALA A 248 -40.86 9.76 16.01
N ASP A 249 -40.66 9.11 14.85
CA ASP A 249 -40.75 7.67 14.60
C ASP A 249 -39.64 6.86 15.32
N THR A 250 -38.46 7.46 15.53
CA THR A 250 -37.32 6.82 16.23
C THR A 250 -37.47 6.95 17.75
N LEU A 251 -38.21 7.97 18.23
CA LEU A 251 -38.51 8.21 19.65
C LEU A 251 -39.68 7.37 20.18
N MET A 252 -40.64 6.96 19.34
CA MET A 252 -41.74 6.04 19.73
C MET A 252 -41.42 4.55 19.58
N THR A 253 -40.18 4.21 19.25
CA THR A 253 -39.64 2.84 19.04
C THR A 253 -40.18 2.11 17.80
N LYS A 254 -39.22 1.63 17.00
CA LYS A 254 -39.26 0.48 16.07
C LYS A 254 -40.60 -0.31 16.04
N ARG A 255 -41.53 0.04 15.15
CA ARG A 255 -42.20 -0.90 14.20
C ARG A 255 -43.40 -0.39 13.39
N GLN A 256 -44.01 0.77 13.62
CA GLN A 256 -45.40 0.96 13.12
C GLN A 256 -45.76 2.22 12.29
N VAL A 257 -44.83 2.90 11.63
CA VAL A 257 -45.20 4.15 10.89
C VAL A 257 -45.12 4.06 9.35
N TRP A 258 -44.56 2.99 8.77
CA TRP A 258 -44.52 2.86 7.30
C TRP A 258 -45.90 2.64 6.65
N GLY A 259 -46.96 2.41 7.43
CA GLY A 259 -48.34 2.27 6.93
C GLY A 259 -49.06 3.58 6.61
N LEU A 260 -48.48 4.76 6.89
CA LEU A 260 -49.16 6.05 6.72
C LEU A 260 -48.58 6.95 5.61
N MET A 261 -47.47 6.56 4.97
CA MET A 261 -46.99 7.25 3.77
C MET A 261 -47.60 6.59 2.54
N ASN A 262 -48.70 7.16 2.08
CA ASN A 262 -49.40 6.75 0.86
C ASN A 262 -48.60 7.20 -0.39
N TRP A 263 -47.39 6.66 -0.57
CA TRP A 263 -46.52 6.96 -1.69
C TRP A 263 -46.38 5.70 -2.57
N SER A 264 -47.03 5.74 -3.72
CA SER A 264 -46.96 4.69 -4.75
C SER A 264 -45.66 4.78 -5.55
N PHE A 265 -44.57 4.30 -4.97
CA PHE A 265 -43.62 3.50 -5.73
C PHE A 265 -43.87 2.06 -5.32
N GLN A 266 -43.95 1.13 -6.28
CA GLN A 266 -43.82 -0.30 -5.98
C GLN A 266 -42.39 -0.56 -5.48
N LEU A 267 -42.10 -0.15 -4.25
CA LEU A 267 -41.09 -0.79 -3.44
C LEU A 267 -41.67 -2.16 -3.16
N ASP A 268 -41.15 -3.17 -3.84
CA ASP A 268 -41.39 -4.56 -3.49
C ASP A 268 -41.20 -4.67 -1.97
N ALA A 269 -42.26 -5.05 -1.26
CA ALA A 269 -42.30 -5.09 0.21
C ALA A 269 -41.25 -6.06 0.81
N SER A 270 -40.50 -6.76 -0.06
CA SER A 270 -39.40 -7.66 0.23
C SER A 270 -38.03 -6.98 0.48
N ILE A 271 -37.83 -5.71 0.12
CA ILE A 271 -36.49 -5.07 0.16
C ILE A 271 -36.31 -4.20 1.40
N SER A 272 -35.31 -4.51 2.24
CA SER A 272 -34.95 -3.67 3.39
C SER A 272 -34.39 -2.31 2.93
N PHE A 273 -34.51 -1.28 3.78
CA PHE A 273 -33.88 0.03 3.53
C PHE A 273 -32.39 -0.11 3.23
N GLU A 274 -31.73 -1.05 3.92
CA GLU A 274 -30.33 -1.37 3.74
C GLU A 274 -30.02 -1.80 2.32
N MET A 275 -30.78 -2.77 1.83
CA MET A 275 -30.63 -3.33 0.49
C MET A 275 -31.05 -2.34 -0.60
N TRP A 276 -31.99 -1.43 -0.31
CA TRP A 276 -32.34 -0.33 -1.21
C TRP A 276 -31.20 0.69 -1.35
N VAL A 277 -30.58 1.12 -0.24
CA VAL A 277 -29.41 2.03 -0.28
C VAL A 277 -28.24 1.39 -1.01
N GLU A 278 -28.00 0.11 -0.77
CA GLU A 278 -26.95 -0.64 -1.46
C GLU A 278 -27.19 -0.67 -2.97
N ARG A 279 -28.42 -0.95 -3.43
CA ARG A 279 -28.78 -0.89 -4.86
C ARG A 279 -28.65 0.52 -5.44
N LEU A 280 -29.10 1.55 -4.72
CA LEU A 280 -28.97 2.95 -5.14
C LEU A 280 -27.50 3.32 -5.37
N LEU A 281 -26.64 2.96 -4.42
CA LEU A 281 -25.22 3.27 -4.48
C LEU A 281 -24.52 2.42 -5.52
N ASN A 282 -24.87 1.15 -5.72
CA ASN A 282 -24.15 0.28 -6.64
C ASN A 282 -24.59 0.42 -8.10
N ASN A 283 -25.87 0.67 -8.37
CA ASN A 283 -26.46 0.57 -9.72
C ASN A 283 -26.62 1.90 -10.46
N HIS A 284 -26.23 3.02 -9.86
CA HIS A 284 -26.35 4.34 -10.48
C HIS A 284 -25.00 5.06 -10.55
N ASN A 285 -24.88 6.09 -11.40
CA ASN A 285 -23.67 6.90 -11.46
C ASN A 285 -23.60 7.92 -10.31
N GLU A 286 -22.42 8.50 -10.11
CA GLU A 286 -22.13 9.46 -9.02
C GLU A 286 -23.07 10.67 -9.02
N GLU A 287 -23.42 11.18 -10.21
CA GLU A 287 -24.34 12.30 -10.36
C GLU A 287 -25.75 11.97 -9.86
N ARG A 288 -26.31 10.84 -10.29
CA ARG A 288 -27.63 10.39 -9.84
C ARG A 288 -27.65 10.14 -8.34
N CYS A 289 -26.66 9.42 -7.81
CA CYS A 289 -26.56 9.19 -6.36
C CYS A 289 -26.51 10.51 -5.57
N SER A 290 -25.75 11.50 -6.06
CA SER A 290 -25.63 12.81 -5.43
C SER A 290 -26.97 13.54 -5.40
N LYS A 291 -27.68 13.59 -6.53
CA LYS A 291 -29.02 14.20 -6.64
C LYS A 291 -30.02 13.50 -5.72
N PHE A 292 -30.05 12.16 -5.71
CA PHE A 292 -30.95 11.39 -4.85
C PHE A 292 -30.74 11.69 -3.36
N ILE A 293 -29.50 11.65 -2.88
CA ILE A 293 -29.18 11.92 -1.47
C ILE A 293 -29.52 13.37 -1.09
N MET A 294 -29.26 14.32 -1.99
CA MET A 294 -29.62 15.73 -1.80
C MET A 294 -31.13 15.94 -1.68
N LEU A 295 -31.93 15.22 -2.46
CA LEU A 295 -33.39 15.27 -2.37
C LEU A 295 -33.91 14.67 -1.06
N ILE A 296 -33.34 13.55 -0.59
CA ILE A 296 -33.70 12.97 0.72
C ILE A 296 -33.41 13.98 1.83
N TRP A 297 -32.27 14.66 1.78
CA TRP A 297 -31.93 15.71 2.73
C TRP A 297 -32.88 16.91 2.65
N GLY A 298 -33.24 17.37 1.45
CA GLY A 298 -34.20 18.45 1.25
C GLY A 298 -35.58 18.12 1.81
N LEU A 299 -36.08 16.90 1.55
CA LEU A 299 -37.35 16.40 2.08
C LEU A 299 -37.34 16.32 3.61
N TRP A 300 -36.25 15.81 4.20
CA TRP A 300 -36.11 15.78 5.66
C TRP A 300 -36.12 17.19 6.27
N ASN A 301 -35.44 18.15 5.64
CA ASN A 301 -35.42 19.53 6.10
C ASN A 301 -36.81 20.17 6.00
N ALA A 302 -37.52 19.95 4.89
CA ALA A 302 -38.88 20.46 4.70
C ALA A 302 -39.87 19.87 5.72
N ARG A 303 -39.81 18.55 5.97
CA ARG A 303 -40.61 17.88 7.02
C ARG A 303 -40.37 18.53 8.38
N ASN A 304 -39.11 18.72 8.77
CA ASN A 304 -38.76 19.31 10.06
C ASN A 304 -39.19 20.78 10.14
N THR A 305 -39.09 21.52 9.06
CA THR A 305 -39.55 22.91 8.99
C THR A 305 -41.07 23.00 9.23
N ILE A 306 -41.85 22.09 8.63
CA ILE A 306 -43.28 21.99 8.93
C ILE A 306 -43.51 21.66 10.40
N LEU A 307 -42.84 20.63 10.93
CA LEU A 307 -43.07 20.18 12.31
C LEU A 307 -42.72 21.24 13.37
N TRP A 308 -41.59 21.92 13.21
CA TRP A 308 -41.04 22.81 14.24
C TRP A 308 -41.35 24.29 14.02
N GLN A 309 -41.52 24.71 12.76
CA GLN A 309 -41.74 26.11 12.40
C GLN A 309 -43.12 26.35 11.79
N GLN A 310 -43.90 25.30 11.53
CA GLN A 310 -45.23 25.38 10.89
C GLN A 310 -45.20 26.05 9.51
N VAL A 311 -44.06 25.99 8.82
CA VAL A 311 -43.88 26.56 7.48
C VAL A 311 -43.91 25.45 6.43
N TYR A 312 -44.88 25.52 5.51
CA TYR A 312 -44.99 24.62 4.37
C TYR A 312 -44.08 25.08 3.21
N THR A 313 -43.30 24.15 2.66
CA THR A 313 -42.48 24.39 1.46
C THR A 313 -43.04 23.54 0.30
N PRO A 314 -43.43 24.15 -0.84
CA PRO A 314 -43.93 23.40 -1.99
C PRO A 314 -42.88 22.41 -2.54
N PRO A 315 -43.28 21.21 -3.02
CA PRO A 315 -42.36 20.18 -3.50
C PRO A 315 -41.37 20.67 -4.58
N GLN A 316 -41.83 21.52 -5.50
CA GLN A 316 -41.00 22.10 -6.55
C GLN A 316 -39.88 22.97 -5.98
N SER A 317 -40.16 23.72 -4.91
CA SER A 317 -39.17 24.54 -4.22
C SER A 317 -38.14 23.69 -3.46
N ILE A 318 -38.54 22.54 -2.91
CA ILE A 318 -37.63 21.59 -2.27
C ILE A 318 -36.64 21.01 -3.28
N VAL A 319 -37.16 20.55 -4.44
CA VAL A 319 -36.33 19.99 -5.52
C VAL A 319 -35.37 21.04 -6.06
N ALA A 320 -35.87 22.22 -6.43
CA ALA A 320 -35.06 23.31 -6.94
C ALA A 320 -33.97 23.71 -5.93
N GLY A 321 -34.35 23.95 -4.66
CA GLY A 321 -33.41 24.36 -3.61
C GLY A 321 -32.31 23.32 -3.35
N ALA A 322 -32.65 22.02 -3.31
CA ALA A 322 -31.68 20.96 -3.10
C ALA A 322 -30.68 20.82 -4.26
N LEU A 323 -31.15 20.91 -5.50
CA LEU A 323 -30.32 20.80 -6.70
C LEU A 323 -29.45 22.05 -6.91
N THR A 324 -30.00 23.25 -6.75
CA THR A 324 -29.23 24.51 -6.82
C THR A 324 -28.15 24.56 -5.75
N PHE A 325 -28.43 24.09 -4.53
CA PHE A 325 -27.41 24.00 -3.47
C PHE A 325 -26.29 23.01 -3.82
N LEU A 326 -26.64 21.87 -4.42
CA LEU A 326 -25.65 20.89 -4.89
C LEU A 326 -24.75 21.49 -5.97
N GLU A 327 -25.34 22.10 -6.99
CA GLU A 327 -24.61 22.73 -8.09
C GLU A 327 -23.68 23.84 -7.61
N GLY A 328 -24.19 24.75 -6.77
CA GLY A 328 -23.38 25.82 -6.18
C GLY A 328 -22.21 25.28 -5.35
N TRP A 329 -22.44 24.21 -4.57
CA TRP A 329 -21.37 23.56 -3.81
C TRP A 329 -20.32 22.90 -4.72
N GLN A 330 -20.76 22.18 -5.76
CA GLN A 330 -19.85 21.49 -6.69
C GLN A 330 -19.01 22.48 -7.50
N GLN A 331 -19.61 23.59 -7.96
CA GLN A 331 -18.90 24.67 -8.65
C GLN A 331 -17.82 25.28 -7.76
N ALA A 332 -18.12 25.54 -6.49
CA ALA A 332 -17.17 26.07 -5.51
C ALA A 332 -16.00 25.09 -5.20
N GLN A 333 -16.19 23.77 -5.38
CA GLN A 333 -15.11 22.78 -5.26
C GLN A 333 -14.31 22.61 -6.56
N GLY A 334 -14.95 22.79 -7.73
CA GLY A 334 -14.34 22.61 -9.05
C GLY A 334 -13.24 23.62 -9.40
N THR A 335 -13.30 24.83 -8.83
CA THR A 335 -12.25 25.86 -8.95
C THR A 335 -10.89 25.43 -8.39
N ASN A 336 -10.84 24.46 -7.46
CA ASN A 336 -9.60 23.89 -6.93
C ASN A 336 -9.03 22.73 -7.77
N ARG A 337 -9.83 22.09 -8.62
CA ARG A 337 -9.43 20.88 -9.39
C ARG A 337 -8.94 21.20 -10.81
N LYS A 338 -9.33 22.34 -11.38
CA LYS A 338 -8.99 22.71 -12.76
C LYS A 338 -7.52 23.08 -12.99
N SER A 339 -6.72 23.22 -11.93
CA SER A 339 -5.28 23.55 -12.03
C SER A 339 -4.38 22.34 -12.35
N GLN A 340 -4.91 21.10 -12.42
CA GLN A 340 -4.10 19.89 -12.62
C GLN A 340 -4.26 19.20 -13.99
N ASN A 341 -5.19 19.62 -14.83
CA ASN A 341 -5.33 19.08 -16.19
C ASN A 341 -4.66 20.02 -17.21
N GLN A 342 -3.33 20.13 -17.17
CA GLN A 342 -2.58 20.64 -18.32
C GLN A 342 -2.52 19.57 -19.42
N LEU A 343 -2.71 20.02 -20.65
CA LEU A 343 -2.75 19.26 -21.91
C LEU A 343 -1.75 18.09 -21.95
N GLN A 344 -2.22 16.90 -22.33
CA GLN A 344 -1.38 15.75 -22.65
C GLN A 344 -0.52 16.06 -23.89
N THR A 345 0.61 16.73 -23.69
CA THR A 345 1.72 16.66 -24.64
C THR A 345 2.27 15.23 -24.60
N THR A 346 2.33 14.58 -25.76
CA THR A 346 2.99 13.30 -25.95
C THR A 346 4.50 13.51 -25.76
N VAL A 347 5.00 13.16 -24.57
CA VAL A 347 6.43 13.20 -24.26
C VAL A 347 7.13 12.07 -25.03
N ARG A 348 8.14 12.41 -25.82
CA ARG A 348 8.91 11.51 -26.69
C ARG A 348 10.34 11.37 -26.19
N TRP A 349 11.05 10.36 -26.68
CA TRP A 349 12.47 10.16 -26.38
C TRP A 349 13.33 11.29 -26.98
N VAL A 350 14.43 11.63 -26.31
CA VAL A 350 15.37 12.69 -26.71
C VAL A 350 16.80 12.16 -26.61
N LYS A 351 17.63 12.48 -27.61
CA LYS A 351 19.04 12.08 -27.66
C LYS A 351 19.88 12.74 -26.55
N PRO A 352 20.90 12.07 -26.00
CA PRO A 352 21.78 12.67 -24.99
C PRO A 352 22.73 13.71 -25.61
N ASP A 353 23.39 14.48 -24.75
CA ASP A 353 24.44 15.41 -25.17
C ASP A 353 25.65 14.68 -25.80
N GLU A 354 26.42 15.40 -26.61
CA GLU A 354 27.59 14.87 -27.31
C GLU A 354 28.60 14.26 -26.31
N GLY A 355 29.10 13.05 -26.63
CA GLY A 355 30.03 12.31 -25.77
C GLY A 355 29.39 11.50 -24.63
N ARG A 356 28.06 11.51 -24.50
CA ARG A 356 27.31 10.69 -23.53
C ARG A 356 26.57 9.54 -24.21
N VAL A 357 26.28 8.51 -23.43
CA VAL A 357 25.43 7.39 -23.84
C VAL A 357 24.15 7.37 -23.01
N LYS A 358 22.99 7.26 -23.68
CA LYS A 358 21.69 7.19 -23.01
C LYS A 358 21.25 5.75 -22.87
N ILE A 359 20.93 5.35 -21.65
CA ILE A 359 20.46 4.02 -21.28
C ILE A 359 18.99 4.13 -20.89
N ASN A 360 18.15 3.34 -21.51
CA ASN A 360 16.75 3.19 -21.13
C ASN A 360 16.54 1.78 -20.58
N THR A 361 15.92 1.65 -19.40
CA THR A 361 15.65 0.36 -18.74
C THR A 361 14.16 0.19 -18.44
N ASP A 362 13.68 -1.05 -18.45
CA ASP A 362 12.29 -1.41 -18.08
C ASP A 362 12.23 -2.85 -17.57
N ALA A 363 11.15 -3.19 -16.86
CA ALA A 363 10.86 -4.57 -16.47
C ALA A 363 9.43 -5.01 -16.83
N ALA A 364 9.30 -6.26 -17.26
CA ALA A 364 8.02 -6.90 -17.56
C ALA A 364 7.75 -8.03 -16.57
N VAL A 365 6.84 -7.81 -15.63
CA VAL A 365 6.36 -8.83 -14.70
C VAL A 365 5.06 -9.42 -15.24
N LYS A 366 5.01 -10.74 -15.43
CA LYS A 366 3.79 -11.44 -15.87
C LYS A 366 3.17 -12.18 -14.69
N THR A 367 1.92 -11.88 -14.40
CA THR A 367 1.16 -12.56 -13.35
C THR A 367 0.95 -14.03 -13.71
N GLY A 368 1.55 -14.94 -12.94
CA GLY A 368 1.30 -16.38 -12.98
C GLY A 368 2.37 -17.24 -13.66
N SER A 369 3.37 -16.66 -14.35
CA SER A 369 4.48 -17.42 -14.94
C SER A 369 5.67 -17.63 -14.00
N GLY A 370 5.68 -16.98 -12.84
CA GLY A 370 6.77 -17.08 -11.86
C GLY A 370 8.12 -16.57 -12.39
N SER A 371 8.08 -15.64 -13.35
CA SER A 371 9.26 -15.07 -14.02
C SER A 371 9.03 -13.61 -14.41
N MET A 372 10.12 -12.92 -14.72
CA MET A 372 10.10 -11.55 -15.22
C MET A 372 11.16 -11.34 -16.29
N GLY A 373 10.85 -10.47 -17.23
CA GLY A 373 11.79 -9.96 -18.22
C GLY A 373 12.40 -8.64 -17.77
N LEU A 374 13.72 -8.52 -17.82
CA LEU A 374 14.46 -7.28 -17.63
C LEU A 374 15.02 -6.84 -18.97
N GLY A 375 14.86 -5.57 -19.33
CA GLY A 375 15.33 -5.04 -20.60
C GLY A 375 16.08 -3.73 -20.44
N TRP A 376 17.18 -3.57 -21.18
CA TRP A 376 17.85 -2.29 -21.34
C TRP A 376 18.34 -2.08 -22.76
N ILE A 377 18.46 -0.81 -23.15
CA ILE A 377 19.03 -0.39 -24.43
C ILE A 377 19.95 0.79 -24.21
N ALA A 378 21.00 0.87 -25.01
CA ALA A 378 21.94 1.97 -25.05
C ALA A 378 21.93 2.63 -26.43
N ARG A 379 21.92 3.97 -26.42
CA ARG A 379 21.93 4.79 -27.63
C ARG A 379 22.99 5.89 -27.57
N SER A 380 23.62 6.16 -28.71
CA SER A 380 24.64 7.21 -28.84
C SER A 380 24.04 8.62 -28.77
N SER A 381 24.89 9.64 -28.74
CA SER A 381 24.49 11.06 -28.89
C SER A 381 23.83 11.37 -30.24
N GLU A 382 23.99 10.50 -31.23
CA GLU A 382 23.26 10.59 -32.51
C GLU A 382 21.95 9.78 -32.53
N GLY A 383 21.59 9.17 -31.40
CA GLY A 383 20.38 8.36 -31.28
C GLY A 383 20.49 6.97 -31.92
N GLU A 384 21.67 6.59 -32.38
CA GLU A 384 21.93 5.27 -32.94
C GLU A 384 21.93 4.20 -31.85
N PHE A 385 21.40 3.03 -32.19
CA PHE A 385 21.47 1.86 -31.30
C PHE A 385 22.91 1.36 -31.19
N ILE A 386 23.40 1.22 -29.96
CA ILE A 386 24.74 0.69 -29.68
C ILE A 386 24.62 -0.76 -29.22
N VAL A 387 23.86 -0.97 -28.14
CA VAL A 387 23.69 -2.29 -27.51
C VAL A 387 22.32 -2.40 -26.87
N GLY A 388 21.79 -3.62 -26.83
CA GLY A 388 20.58 -3.98 -26.10
C GLY A 388 20.81 -5.23 -25.30
N GLY A 389 20.16 -5.32 -24.14
CA GLY A 389 20.22 -6.50 -23.29
C GLY A 389 18.85 -6.91 -22.77
N ALA A 390 18.65 -8.21 -22.67
CA ALA A 390 17.44 -8.84 -22.16
C ALA A 390 17.81 -10.02 -21.25
N ILE A 391 17.21 -10.07 -20.06
CA ILE A 391 17.38 -11.18 -19.12
C ILE A 391 16.02 -11.68 -18.66
N ASN A 392 15.80 -12.99 -18.76
CA ASN A 392 14.71 -13.64 -18.05
C ASN A 392 15.18 -14.07 -16.66
N ARG A 393 14.49 -13.63 -15.60
CA ARG A 393 14.74 -14.07 -14.23
C ARG A 393 13.53 -14.80 -13.66
N THR A 394 13.78 -15.98 -13.12
CA THR A 394 12.79 -16.76 -12.35
C THR A 394 12.59 -16.14 -10.97
N GLY A 395 11.35 -16.09 -10.51
CA GLY A 395 10.93 -15.56 -9.21
C GLY A 395 9.73 -14.63 -9.33
N VAL A 396 8.98 -14.49 -8.23
CA VAL A 396 7.86 -13.56 -8.13
C VAL A 396 8.32 -12.28 -7.45
N PHE A 397 8.49 -11.21 -8.23
CA PHE A 397 8.95 -9.91 -7.75
C PHE A 397 7.82 -8.87 -7.77
N LEU A 398 7.89 -7.91 -6.86
CA LEU A 398 7.03 -6.72 -6.96
C LEU A 398 7.44 -5.88 -8.17
N PRO A 399 6.51 -5.20 -8.87
CA PRO A 399 6.86 -4.39 -10.05
C PRO A 399 8.01 -3.40 -9.79
N ARG A 400 8.00 -2.73 -8.63
CA ARG A 400 9.08 -1.82 -8.23
C ARG A 400 10.45 -2.50 -8.06
N GLU A 401 10.47 -3.76 -7.60
CA GLU A 401 11.70 -4.54 -7.44
C GLU A 401 12.22 -4.97 -8.80
N ALA A 402 11.33 -5.37 -9.72
CA ALA A 402 11.67 -5.71 -11.08
C ALA A 402 12.31 -4.52 -11.82
N GLU A 403 11.72 -3.32 -11.72
CA GLU A 403 12.30 -2.09 -12.28
C GLU A 403 13.69 -1.78 -11.71
N ALA A 404 13.86 -1.93 -10.39
CA ALA A 404 15.15 -1.73 -9.74
C ALA A 404 16.18 -2.78 -10.18
N LEU A 405 15.76 -4.03 -10.37
CA LEU A 405 16.62 -5.09 -10.87
C LEU A 405 17.04 -4.81 -12.31
N ALA A 406 16.15 -4.34 -13.19
CA ALA A 406 16.50 -3.95 -14.56
C ALA A 406 17.63 -2.90 -14.58
N VAL A 407 17.52 -1.86 -13.74
CA VAL A 407 18.58 -0.86 -13.57
C VAL A 407 19.87 -1.47 -13.04
N ARG A 408 19.78 -2.32 -11.99
CA ARG A 408 20.97 -2.96 -11.41
C ARG A 408 21.71 -3.81 -12.43
N GLU A 409 21.01 -4.67 -13.17
CA GLU A 409 21.63 -5.54 -14.17
C GLU A 409 22.24 -4.73 -15.33
N ALA A 410 21.56 -3.69 -15.80
CA ALA A 410 22.10 -2.79 -16.81
C ALA A 410 23.41 -2.14 -16.34
N LEU A 411 23.45 -1.62 -15.10
CA LEU A 411 24.66 -1.03 -14.52
C LEU A 411 25.79 -2.04 -14.36
N SER A 412 25.51 -3.26 -13.90
CA SER A 412 26.52 -4.32 -13.80
C SER A 412 27.17 -4.59 -15.16
N TRP A 413 26.36 -4.69 -16.21
CA TRP A 413 26.85 -4.90 -17.58
C TRP A 413 27.68 -3.69 -18.08
N LEU A 414 27.19 -2.47 -17.86
CA LEU A 414 27.87 -1.23 -18.29
C LEU A 414 29.24 -1.07 -17.63
N LYS A 415 29.35 -1.47 -16.37
CA LYS A 415 30.61 -1.49 -15.63
C LYS A 415 31.60 -2.47 -16.24
N GLU A 416 31.15 -3.68 -16.58
CA GLU A 416 31.99 -4.69 -17.26
C GLU A 416 32.44 -4.24 -18.64
N ALA A 417 31.58 -3.49 -19.35
CA ALA A 417 31.89 -2.90 -20.65
C ALA A 417 32.81 -1.66 -20.57
N GLY A 418 33.09 -1.14 -19.37
CA GLY A 418 34.00 -0.01 -19.16
C GLY A 418 33.45 1.36 -19.61
N TRP A 419 32.14 1.56 -19.52
CA TRP A 419 31.51 2.83 -19.88
C TRP A 419 31.41 3.77 -18.68
N ASP A 420 31.52 5.08 -18.90
CA ASP A 420 31.72 6.05 -17.81
C ASP A 420 30.85 7.32 -17.84
N HIS A 421 30.32 7.73 -19.01
CA HIS A 421 29.51 8.95 -19.18
C HIS A 421 28.09 8.60 -19.61
N ILE A 422 27.20 8.42 -18.64
CA ILE A 422 25.94 7.69 -18.80
C ILE A 422 24.74 8.53 -18.35
N ASP A 423 23.70 8.58 -19.18
CA ASP A 423 22.36 9.05 -18.78
C ASP A 423 21.40 7.86 -18.68
N LEU A 424 21.07 7.45 -17.46
CA LEU A 424 20.15 6.34 -17.23
C LEU A 424 18.73 6.84 -16.98
N GLU A 425 17.80 6.32 -17.77
CA GLU A 425 16.38 6.64 -17.75
C GLU A 425 15.51 5.40 -17.49
N THR A 426 14.53 5.55 -16.61
CA THR A 426 13.49 4.55 -16.31
C THR A 426 12.13 5.24 -16.19
N ASP A 427 11.04 4.51 -16.41
CA ASP A 427 9.70 5.02 -16.17
C ASP A 427 9.25 4.90 -14.68
N SER A 428 10.12 4.38 -13.81
CA SER A 428 9.87 4.25 -12.37
C SER A 428 10.25 5.51 -11.60
N LEU A 429 9.30 6.44 -11.45
CA LEU A 429 9.49 7.64 -10.62
C LEU A 429 9.83 7.31 -9.17
N GLN A 430 9.29 6.19 -8.65
CA GLN A 430 9.60 5.71 -7.31
C GLN A 430 11.08 5.35 -7.18
N LEU A 431 11.63 4.61 -8.15
CA LEU A 431 13.04 4.22 -8.15
C LEU A 431 13.97 5.43 -8.17
N ILE A 432 13.73 6.40 -9.04
CA ILE A 432 14.55 7.62 -9.13
C ILE A 432 14.53 8.39 -7.80
N LYS A 433 13.35 8.57 -7.20
CA LYS A 433 13.24 9.20 -5.87
C LYS A 433 13.98 8.42 -4.79
N SER A 434 13.88 7.09 -4.82
CA SER A 434 14.55 6.22 -3.86
C SER A 434 16.06 6.17 -4.04
N ILE A 435 16.60 6.28 -5.25
CA ILE A 435 18.04 6.43 -5.51
C ILE A 435 18.55 7.75 -4.88
N GLN A 436 17.74 8.80 -4.93
CA GLN A 436 18.06 10.10 -4.33
C GLN A 436 17.86 10.14 -2.80
N SER A 437 16.94 9.34 -2.23
CA SER A 437 16.59 9.38 -0.79
C SER A 437 17.12 8.18 0.01
N GLY A 438 17.79 8.39 1.15
CA GLY A 438 18.60 7.37 1.82
C GLY A 438 17.91 6.22 2.59
N GLU A 439 16.60 6.25 2.86
CA GLU A 439 15.99 5.33 3.84
C GLU A 439 14.91 4.40 3.25
N ASP A 440 15.26 3.13 3.04
CA ASP A 440 14.31 2.04 2.79
C ASP A 440 14.88 0.72 3.33
N GLU A 441 14.16 0.07 4.23
CA GLU A 441 14.59 -1.16 4.89
C GLU A 441 14.08 -2.42 4.21
N SER A 442 13.28 -2.30 3.16
CA SER A 442 12.71 -3.42 2.42
C SER A 442 13.72 -4.11 1.50
N SER A 443 13.28 -5.18 0.84
CA SER A 443 13.98 -5.83 -0.28
C SER A 443 14.26 -4.86 -1.44
N PHE A 444 13.32 -3.96 -1.74
CA PHE A 444 13.54 -2.90 -2.73
C PHE A 444 14.68 -1.96 -2.31
N GLY A 445 14.75 -1.57 -1.03
CA GLY A 445 15.86 -0.76 -0.50
C GLY A 445 17.24 -1.43 -0.62
N VAL A 446 17.29 -2.76 -0.57
CA VAL A 446 18.53 -3.53 -0.80
C VAL A 446 19.02 -3.35 -2.24
N ILE A 447 18.12 -3.52 -3.21
CA ILE A 447 18.44 -3.35 -4.64
C ILE A 447 18.85 -1.91 -4.93
N VAL A 448 18.15 -0.92 -4.37
CA VAL A 448 18.54 0.50 -4.48
C VAL A 448 19.95 0.75 -3.91
N GLY A 449 20.28 0.09 -2.80
CA GLY A 449 21.64 0.15 -2.25
C GLY A 449 22.69 -0.46 -3.18
N ASP A 450 22.36 -1.56 -3.88
CA ASP A 450 23.24 -2.17 -4.89
C ASP A 450 23.45 -1.20 -6.08
N ILE A 451 22.37 -0.58 -6.57
CA ILE A 451 22.42 0.44 -7.64
C ILE A 451 23.35 1.59 -7.25
N ARG A 452 23.22 2.12 -6.02
CA ARG A 452 24.06 3.22 -5.53
C ARG A 452 25.53 2.84 -5.50
N GLU A 453 25.85 1.65 -5.01
CA GLU A 453 27.23 1.16 -4.96
C GLU A 453 27.79 1.02 -6.38
N LEU A 454 27.04 0.40 -7.30
CA LEU A 454 27.43 0.31 -8.71
C LEU A 454 27.64 1.70 -9.32
N SER A 455 26.77 2.67 -9.00
CA SER A 455 26.87 4.05 -9.48
C SER A 455 28.19 4.71 -9.10
N THR A 456 28.81 4.34 -7.96
CA THR A 456 30.11 4.90 -7.54
C THR A 456 31.28 4.44 -8.41
N SER A 457 31.11 3.39 -9.21
CA SER A 457 32.14 2.90 -10.11
C SER A 457 32.18 3.59 -11.47
N PHE A 458 31.26 4.52 -11.73
CA PHE A 458 31.19 5.32 -12.94
C PHE A 458 31.71 6.73 -12.67
N ASN A 459 32.48 7.30 -13.61
CA ASN A 459 32.96 8.68 -13.48
C ASN A 459 31.83 9.72 -13.54
N ASP A 460 30.83 9.51 -14.41
CA ASP A 460 29.70 10.42 -14.60
C ASP A 460 28.42 9.64 -14.97
N ILE A 461 27.51 9.53 -14.01
CA ILE A 461 26.21 8.91 -14.21
C ILE A 461 25.06 9.80 -13.72
N THR A 462 24.04 9.97 -14.55
CA THR A 462 22.80 10.65 -14.18
C THR A 462 21.62 9.69 -14.20
N PHE A 463 20.63 9.95 -13.32
CA PHE A 463 19.41 9.17 -13.20
C PHE A 463 18.19 10.07 -13.43
N ALA A 464 17.35 9.73 -14.40
CA ALA A 464 16.17 10.50 -14.75
C ALA A 464 14.91 9.63 -14.91
N HIS A 465 13.76 10.20 -14.53
CA HIS A 465 12.46 9.58 -14.81
C HIS A 465 11.92 10.09 -16.14
N VAL A 466 11.45 9.16 -16.98
CA VAL A 466 10.77 9.46 -18.23
C VAL A 466 9.35 8.89 -18.24
N ARG A 467 8.45 9.45 -19.06
CA ARG A 467 7.14 8.83 -19.26
C ARG A 467 7.33 7.55 -20.09
N ARG A 468 6.49 6.55 -19.85
CA ARG A 468 6.46 5.30 -20.64
C ARG A 468 6.38 5.50 -22.16
N SER A 469 5.78 6.60 -22.63
CA SER A 469 5.75 6.94 -24.06
C SER A 469 7.13 7.22 -24.66
N ALA A 470 8.09 7.66 -23.84
CA ALA A 470 9.49 7.90 -24.19
C ALA A 470 10.41 6.72 -23.82
N ASN A 471 9.88 5.66 -23.20
CA ASN A 471 10.63 4.46 -22.77
C ASN A 471 10.21 3.19 -23.53
N ARG A 472 9.54 3.33 -24.70
CA ARG A 472 8.90 2.20 -25.39
C ARG A 472 9.89 1.09 -25.79
N ALA A 473 11.06 1.47 -26.30
CA ALA A 473 12.03 0.48 -26.76
C ALA A 473 12.57 -0.39 -25.61
N ALA A 474 12.83 0.17 -24.42
CA ALA A 474 13.18 -0.61 -23.24
C ALA A 474 12.00 -1.50 -22.78
N HIS A 475 10.78 -0.97 -22.84
CA HIS A 475 9.57 -1.71 -22.51
C HIS A 475 9.33 -2.93 -23.41
N ASP A 476 9.52 -2.77 -24.72
CA ASP A 476 9.38 -3.85 -25.69
C ASP A 476 10.50 -4.89 -25.52
N MET A 477 11.72 -4.44 -25.19
CA MET A 477 12.84 -5.32 -24.84
C MET A 477 12.53 -6.19 -23.62
N ALA A 478 12.04 -5.57 -22.53
CA ALA A 478 11.70 -6.28 -21.30
C ALA A 478 10.57 -7.29 -21.53
N LYS A 479 9.57 -6.95 -22.34
CA LYS A 479 8.50 -7.90 -22.73
C LYS A 479 9.02 -9.07 -23.54
N ALA A 480 9.95 -8.84 -24.48
CA ALA A 480 10.53 -9.90 -25.28
C ALA A 480 11.32 -10.89 -24.40
N ALA A 481 12.04 -10.38 -23.38
CA ALA A 481 12.87 -11.18 -22.48
C ALA A 481 12.11 -12.34 -21.79
N ASP A 482 10.80 -12.18 -21.49
CA ASP A 482 9.97 -13.25 -20.92
C ASP A 482 9.94 -14.53 -21.78
N SER A 483 9.99 -14.36 -23.10
CA SER A 483 9.96 -15.47 -24.06
C SER A 483 11.34 -16.04 -24.38
N MET A 484 12.39 -15.53 -23.75
CA MET A 484 13.78 -15.88 -24.01
C MET A 484 14.35 -16.72 -22.87
N SER A 485 15.29 -17.61 -23.21
CA SER A 485 16.00 -18.45 -22.24
C SER A 485 17.37 -17.86 -21.92
N GLY A 486 17.53 -17.30 -20.72
CA GLY A 486 18.80 -16.80 -20.21
C GLY A 486 19.04 -15.31 -20.51
N CYS A 487 20.32 -14.94 -20.60
CA CYS A 487 20.78 -13.57 -20.89
C CYS A 487 21.12 -13.44 -22.37
N HIS A 488 20.56 -12.42 -23.03
CA HIS A 488 20.82 -12.10 -24.42
C HIS A 488 21.31 -10.67 -24.56
N ILE A 489 22.39 -10.51 -25.34
CA ILE A 489 22.99 -9.20 -25.65
C ILE A 489 23.09 -9.07 -27.16
N TRP A 490 22.66 -7.93 -27.69
CA TRP A 490 22.77 -7.58 -29.10
C TRP A 490 23.69 -6.39 -29.28
N PHE A 491 24.68 -6.52 -30.17
CA PHE A 491 25.63 -5.48 -30.53
C PHE A 491 25.33 -4.97 -31.93
N SER A 492 25.39 -3.66 -32.13
CA SER A 492 25.32 -2.97 -33.43
C SER A 492 24.01 -3.10 -34.21
N PHE A 493 23.25 -4.18 -34.04
CA PHE A 493 21.97 -4.42 -34.70
C PHE A 493 20.88 -4.67 -33.64
N PRO A 494 19.79 -3.89 -33.66
CA PRO A 494 18.70 -4.08 -32.71
C PRO A 494 17.90 -5.35 -33.04
N PRO A 495 17.38 -6.08 -32.04
CA PRO A 495 16.44 -7.15 -32.28
C PRO A 495 15.11 -6.62 -32.82
N ASP A 496 14.42 -7.44 -33.62
CA ASP A 496 13.16 -7.07 -34.29
C ASP A 496 12.09 -6.55 -33.32
N CYS A 497 12.10 -7.02 -32.08
CA CYS A 497 11.13 -6.60 -31.06
C CYS A 497 11.18 -5.10 -30.71
N ILE A 498 12.32 -4.42 -30.93
CA ILE A 498 12.46 -2.98 -30.63
C ILE A 498 12.56 -2.10 -31.88
N SER A 499 12.71 -2.68 -33.08
CA SER A 499 12.93 -1.93 -34.33
C SER A 499 11.84 -0.90 -34.62
N ALA A 500 10.56 -1.23 -34.36
CA ALA A 500 9.45 -0.30 -34.53
C ALA A 500 9.53 0.90 -33.57
N SER A 501 9.92 0.65 -32.32
CA SER A 501 10.09 1.69 -31.30
C SER A 501 11.28 2.59 -31.58
N LEU A 502 12.40 2.02 -32.05
CA LEU A 502 13.56 2.80 -32.49
C LEU A 502 13.27 3.68 -33.71
N ASN A 503 12.58 3.14 -34.73
CA ASN A 503 12.18 3.91 -35.90
C ASN A 503 11.24 5.07 -35.54
N HIS A 504 10.31 4.83 -34.61
CA HIS A 504 9.42 5.87 -34.10
C HIS A 504 10.19 6.98 -33.38
N ASP A 505 11.26 6.65 -32.64
CA ASP A 505 12.11 7.64 -31.95
C ASP A 505 13.02 8.40 -32.93
N TYR A 506 13.56 7.73 -33.96
CA TYR A 506 14.48 8.30 -34.95
C TYR A 506 13.80 9.30 -35.91
N ILE A 507 12.65 8.95 -36.47
CA ILE A 507 11.89 9.81 -37.42
C ILE A 507 11.51 11.17 -36.82
N ASN A 508 11.54 11.28 -35.49
CA ASN A 508 11.05 12.44 -34.75
C ASN A 508 12.15 13.20 -34.00
N THR A 509 13.43 12.82 -34.17
CA THR A 509 14.61 13.49 -33.59
C THR A 509 15.49 14.20 -34.64
N SER A 510 15.23 13.97 -35.92
CA SER A 510 15.85 14.63 -37.09
C SER A 510 15.26 15.99 -37.43
#